data_AF-A0A0Q4ZPJ2-F1
#
_entry.id   AF-A0A0Q4ZPJ2-F1
#
_cell.length_a   1.000
_cell.length_b   1.000
_cell.length_c   1.000
_cell.angle_alpha   90.00
_cell.angle_beta   90.00
_cell.angle_gamma   90.00
#
_symmetry.space_group_name_H-M   'P 1'
#
loop_
_entity.id
_entity.type
_entity.pdbx_description
1 polymer ?
#
loop_
_entity_poly.entity_id
_entity_poly.type
_entity_poly.pdbx_seq_one_letter_code
_entity_poly.pdbx_strand_id
1 'polypeptide(L)'
;MALHELTTNAAKYGALSDEAGRMDITWRVATTEGAAHRLAMEWRESGGPAFAVPHREGFGTRLINGGISHELGGTVHLDFDVAGLSFVMDLPLDEQDRFTSFRKGSGQTLSGA
;
A
#
# COMPACT_ATOMS: atom_id res chain seq x y z
N MET A 1 -2.48 -5.10 4.98
CA MET A 1 -1.20 -5.42 5.64
C MET A 1 -0.09 -4.41 5.33
N ALA A 2 0.20 -4.08 4.07
CA ALA A 2 1.31 -3.15 3.73
C ALA A 2 1.28 -1.80 4.48
N LEU A 3 0.13 -1.11 4.52
CA LEU A 3 -0.01 0.15 5.25
C LEU A 3 0.24 -0.01 6.76
N HIS A 4 -0.20 -1.12 7.36
CA HIS A 4 0.06 -1.43 8.77
C HIS A 4 1.55 -1.60 9.05
N GLU A 5 2.28 -2.27 8.16
CA GLU A 5 3.74 -2.42 8.28
C GLU A 5 4.46 -1.08 8.11
N LEU A 6 4.04 -0.23 7.16
CA LEU A 6 4.56 1.12 6.98
C LEU A 6 4.37 1.95 8.26
N THR A 7 3.16 1.98 8.82
CA THR A 7 2.87 2.69 10.08
C THR A 7 3.71 2.15 11.25
N THR A 8 3.84 0.83 11.35
CA THR A 8 4.63 0.20 12.41
C THR A 8 6.12 0.56 12.30
N ASN A 9 6.66 0.61 11.08
CA ASN A 9 8.03 1.04 10.85
C ASN A 9 8.23 2.52 11.17
N ALA A 10 7.31 3.39 10.75
CA ALA A 10 7.35 4.81 11.07
C ALA A 10 7.37 5.05 12.58
N ALA A 11 6.57 4.31 13.36
CA ALA A 11 6.51 4.42 14.82
C ALA A 11 7.75 3.88 15.54
N LYS A 12 8.39 2.83 14.99
CA LYS A 12 9.56 2.19 15.61
C LYS A 12 10.88 2.87 15.24
N TYR A 13 10.97 3.35 14.01
CA TYR A 13 12.24 3.69 13.37
C TYR A 13 12.21 4.99 12.55
N GLY A 14 11.04 5.59 12.32
CA GLY A 14 10.84 6.66 11.34
C GLY A 14 10.22 7.92 11.94
N ALA A 15 9.44 8.64 11.14
CA ALA A 15 8.92 9.95 11.52
C ALA A 15 7.98 9.93 12.74
N LEU A 16 7.36 8.81 13.08
CA LEU A 16 6.47 8.73 14.24
C LEU A 16 7.19 8.31 15.53
N SER A 17 8.51 8.08 15.49
CA SER A 17 9.30 7.78 16.69
C SER A 17 9.87 9.02 17.39
N ASP A 18 9.76 10.20 16.77
CA ASP A 18 10.25 11.49 17.28
C ASP A 18 9.10 12.53 17.26
N GLU A 19 9.06 13.42 18.24
CA GLU A 19 8.05 14.48 18.36
C GLU A 19 8.10 15.47 17.20
N ALA A 20 9.28 15.65 16.58
CA ALA A 20 9.45 16.56 15.44
C ALA A 20 8.98 15.96 14.11
N GLY A 21 8.79 14.64 14.04
CA GLY A 21 8.55 13.96 12.80
C GLY A 21 7.12 14.10 12.29
N ARG A 22 6.99 13.97 10.97
CA ARG A 22 5.76 14.19 10.21
C ARG A 22 5.59 13.11 9.16
N MET A 23 4.33 12.77 8.93
CA MET A 23 3.92 11.78 7.95
C MET A 23 2.79 12.37 7.10
N ASP A 24 3.05 12.46 5.80
CA ASP A 24 2.09 12.92 4.80
C ASP A 24 1.65 11.72 3.96
N ILE A 25 0.33 11.48 3.93
CA ILE A 25 -0.27 10.44 3.11
C ILE A 25 -1.25 11.11 2.16
N THR A 26 -0.99 10.99 0.86
CA THR A 26 -1.89 11.51 -0.17
C THR A 26 -2.31 10.40 -1.11
N TRP A 27 -3.51 10.48 -1.65
CA TRP A 27 -3.98 9.55 -2.65
C TRP A 27 -4.93 10.21 -3.62
N ARG A 28 -5.00 9.64 -4.83
CA ARG A 28 -5.93 10.04 -5.88
C ARG A 28 -6.37 8.81 -6.66
N VAL A 29 -7.61 8.88 -7.16
CA VAL A 29 -8.11 7.95 -8.15
C VAL A 29 -8.00 8.58 -9.51
N ALA A 30 -7.33 7.90 -10.45
CA ALA A 30 -7.20 8.33 -11.82
C ALA A 30 -7.92 7.35 -12.76
N THR A 31 -8.65 7.88 -13.73
CA THR A 31 -9.21 7.09 -14.82
C THR A 31 -8.21 7.06 -15.96
N THR A 32 -7.84 5.86 -16.41
CA THR A 32 -6.96 5.65 -17.56
C THR A 32 -7.75 5.74 -18.87
N GLU A 33 -7.03 5.81 -20.00
CA GLU A 33 -7.63 5.90 -21.34
C GLU A 33 -8.63 4.76 -21.65
N GLY A 34 -8.48 3.59 -21.01
CA GLY A 34 -9.38 2.44 -21.14
C GLY A 34 -10.59 2.44 -20.19
N ALA A 35 -10.91 3.57 -19.56
CA ALA A 35 -11.92 3.69 -18.51
C ALA A 35 -11.65 2.85 -17.23
N ALA A 36 -10.43 2.31 -17.09
CA ALA A 36 -10.02 1.62 -15.87
C ALA A 36 -9.52 2.62 -14.82
N HIS A 37 -9.93 2.44 -13.57
CA HIS A 37 -9.52 3.26 -12.43
C HIS A 37 -8.25 2.71 -11.81
N ARG A 38 -7.38 3.63 -11.39
CA ARG A 38 -6.16 3.34 -10.64
C ARG A 38 -6.06 4.21 -9.39
N LEU A 39 -5.61 3.61 -8.30
CA LEU A 39 -5.25 4.28 -7.06
C LEU A 39 -3.77 4.62 -7.10
N ALA A 40 -3.44 5.91 -7.14
CA ALA A 40 -2.09 6.39 -6.87
C ALA A 40 -2.04 6.91 -5.43
N MET A 41 -1.15 6.36 -4.61
CA MET A 41 -0.95 6.77 -3.23
C MET A 41 0.52 7.07 -2.98
N GLU A 42 0.76 8.15 -2.25
CA GLU A 42 2.08 8.57 -1.80
C GLU A 42 2.10 8.62 -0.27
N TRP A 43 3.19 8.14 0.30
CA TRP A 43 3.51 8.18 1.71
C TRP A 43 4.88 8.82 1.85
N ARG A 44 4.97 9.88 2.65
CA ARG A 44 6.21 10.61 2.88
C ARG A 44 6.43 10.83 4.36
N GLU A 45 7.60 10.43 4.82
CA GLU A 45 8.09 10.72 6.17
C GLU A 45 9.11 11.84 6.11
N SER A 46 9.06 12.75 7.10
CA SER A 46 10.01 13.85 7.22
C SER A 46 10.21 14.26 8.68
N GLY A 47 11.33 14.91 8.98
CA GLY A 47 11.63 15.45 10.32
C GLY A 47 11.82 14.40 11.42
N GLY A 48 11.86 13.12 11.04
CA GLY A 48 12.18 12.01 11.94
C GLY A 48 13.68 11.91 12.24
N PRO A 49 14.09 10.92 13.03
CA PRO A 49 15.50 10.68 13.30
C PRO A 49 16.26 10.42 12.00
N ALA A 50 17.53 10.82 11.96
CA ALA A 50 18.38 10.62 10.79
C ALA A 50 18.33 9.16 10.35
N PHE A 51 17.82 8.94 9.14
CA PHE A 51 17.51 7.61 8.66
C PHE A 51 18.82 6.88 8.31
N ALA A 52 19.18 5.85 9.07
CA ALA A 52 20.25 4.94 8.68
C ALA A 52 19.68 3.95 7.67
N VAL A 53 20.06 4.06 6.40
CA VAL A 53 19.62 3.15 5.34
C VAL A 53 19.83 1.71 5.81
N PRO A 54 18.76 0.89 5.93
CA PRO A 54 18.90 -0.46 6.45
C PRO A 54 19.80 -1.28 5.52
N HIS A 55 20.89 -1.83 6.05
CA HIS A 55 21.79 -2.73 5.30
C HIS A 55 21.11 -4.03 4.84
N ARG A 56 19.89 -4.31 5.31
CA ARG A 56 19.09 -5.48 4.93
C ARG A 56 17.64 -5.06 4.71
N GLU A 57 17.07 -5.45 3.57
CA GLU A 57 15.63 -5.37 3.34
C GLU A 57 14.90 -6.23 4.39
N GLY A 58 14.11 -5.57 5.24
CA GLY A 58 13.29 -6.24 6.24
C GLY A 58 12.10 -6.96 5.63
N PHE A 59 11.38 -7.69 6.48
CA PHE A 59 10.11 -8.36 6.13
C PHE A 59 9.09 -7.38 5.54
N GLY A 60 9.00 -6.16 6.08
CA GLY A 60 8.12 -5.10 5.58
C GLY A 60 8.41 -4.71 4.12
N THR A 61 9.68 -4.47 3.77
CA THR A 61 10.09 -4.13 2.39
C THR A 61 9.76 -5.26 1.40
N ARG A 62 9.94 -6.53 1.81
CA ARG A 62 9.56 -7.69 0.98
C ARG A 62 8.05 -7.85 0.82
N LEU A 63 7.26 -7.59 1.86
CA LEU A 63 5.80 -7.62 1.79
C LEU A 63 5.27 -6.52 0.88
N ILE A 64 5.86 -5.34 0.98
CA ILE A 64 5.46 -4.16 0.21
C ILE A 64 5.82 -4.35 -1.27
N ASN A 65 7.07 -4.74 -1.58
CA ASN A 65 7.50 -4.94 -2.96
C ASN A 65 6.89 -6.20 -3.59
N GLY A 66 6.82 -7.31 -2.84
CA GLY A 66 6.33 -8.59 -3.34
C GLY A 66 4.80 -8.68 -3.37
N GLY A 67 4.13 -8.37 -2.26
CA GLY A 67 2.68 -8.55 -2.14
C GLY A 67 1.89 -7.59 -3.02
N ILE A 68 2.27 -6.31 -3.04
CA ILE A 68 1.54 -5.31 -3.84
C ILE A 68 1.75 -5.53 -5.35
N SER A 69 2.99 -5.77 -5.78
CA SER A 69 3.27 -5.94 -7.20
C SER A 69 2.75 -7.27 -7.75
N HIS A 70 2.87 -8.38 -7.00
CA HIS A 70 2.44 -9.69 -7.48
C HIS A 70 0.94 -9.98 -7.25
N GLU A 71 0.36 -9.56 -6.12
CA GLU A 71 -1.03 -9.93 -5.80
C GLU A 71 -2.05 -8.96 -6.38
N LEU A 72 -1.69 -7.67 -6.45
CA LEU A 72 -2.61 -6.57 -6.81
C LEU A 72 -2.37 -6.01 -8.21
N GLY A 73 -1.41 -6.53 -8.98
CA GLY A 73 -1.13 -6.04 -10.34
C GLY A 73 -0.67 -4.57 -10.37
N GLY A 74 -0.08 -4.11 -9.27
CA GLY A 74 0.34 -2.74 -9.06
C GLY A 74 1.82 -2.51 -9.31
N THR A 75 2.22 -1.23 -9.24
CA THR A 75 3.62 -0.83 -9.14
C THR A 75 3.88 -0.20 -7.79
N VAL A 76 5.11 -0.35 -7.32
CA VAL A 76 5.57 0.18 -6.04
C VAL A 76 6.98 0.73 -6.21
N HIS A 77 7.21 1.91 -5.65
CA HIS A 77 8.51 2.53 -5.51
C HIS A 77 8.73 2.90 -4.06
N LEU A 78 9.88 2.49 -3.51
CA LEU A 78 10.30 2.76 -2.15
C LEU A 78 11.67 3.41 -2.19
N ASP A 79 11.80 4.58 -1.58
CA ASP A 79 13.04 5.35 -1.52
C ASP A 79 13.35 5.71 -0.06
N PHE A 80 14.62 5.54 0.31
CA PHE A 80 15.12 5.80 1.64
C PHE A 80 16.12 6.95 1.56
N ASP A 81 15.70 8.12 2.00
CA ASP A 81 16.54 9.31 2.08
C ASP A 81 16.93 9.57 3.55
N VAL A 82 18.02 10.30 3.78
CA VAL A 82 18.41 10.78 5.11
C VAL A 82 17.31 11.64 5.74
N ALA A 83 16.48 12.27 4.91
CA ALA A 83 15.33 13.06 5.33
C ALA A 83 14.10 12.22 5.74
N GLY A 84 14.07 10.93 5.40
CA GLY A 84 12.96 10.01 5.71
C GLY A 84 12.62 9.04 4.58
N LEU A 85 11.56 8.28 4.78
CA LEU A 85 11.03 7.31 3.82
C LEU A 85 10.06 7.98 2.83
N SER A 86 10.20 7.66 1.55
CA SER A 86 9.21 7.94 0.51
C SER A 86 8.71 6.65 -0.11
N PHE A 87 7.40 6.49 -0.20
CA PHE A 87 6.75 5.33 -0.80
C PHE A 87 5.65 5.78 -1.75
N VAL A 88 5.66 5.24 -2.96
CA VAL A 88 4.65 5.48 -3.98
C VAL A 88 4.10 4.14 -4.44
N MET A 89 2.79 4.02 -4.49
CA MET A 89 2.12 2.87 -5.07
C MET A 89 1.05 3.28 -6.07
N ASP A 90 0.92 2.47 -7.11
CA ASP A 90 -0.09 2.65 -8.15
C ASP A 90 -0.77 1.30 -8.44
N LEU A 91 -2.07 1.19 -8.13
CA LEU A 91 -2.85 -0.06 -8.20
C LEU A 91 -4.05 0.05 -9.13
N PRO A 92 -4.41 -1.02 -9.85
CA PRO A 92 -5.77 -1.15 -10.41
C PRO A 92 -6.83 -1.12 -9.30
N LEU A 93 -7.94 -0.40 -9.52
CA LEU A 93 -9.11 -0.39 -8.62
C LEU A 93 -10.29 -1.21 -9.15
N ASP A 94 -10.35 -1.44 -10.46
CA ASP A 94 -11.51 -2.07 -11.10
C ASP A 94 -11.44 -3.60 -11.14
N GLU A 95 -10.34 -4.20 -10.69
CA GLU A 95 -10.25 -5.65 -10.50
C GLU A 95 -11.02 -6.08 -9.24
N GLN A 96 -12.34 -6.00 -9.31
CA GLN A 96 -13.25 -6.67 -8.38
C GLN A 96 -13.32 -8.17 -8.69
N ASP A 97 -12.31 -8.97 -8.31
CA ASP A 97 -12.54 -10.35 -7.80
C ASP A 97 -11.26 -11.12 -7.45
N ARG A 98 -10.59 -10.75 -6.34
CA ARG A 98 -9.71 -11.72 -5.65
C ARG A 98 -10.10 -12.01 -4.20
N PHE A 99 -10.90 -11.15 -3.58
CA PHE A 99 -11.34 -11.30 -2.19
C PHE A 99 -12.88 -11.36 -1.98
N THR A 100 -13.68 -11.03 -3.00
CA THR A 100 -15.16 -10.95 -2.91
C THR A 100 -15.92 -12.18 -3.43
N SER A 101 -15.21 -13.15 -4.01
CA SER A 101 -15.81 -14.35 -4.63
C SER A 101 -16.61 -15.26 -3.69
N PHE A 102 -16.58 -15.05 -2.37
CA PHE A 102 -17.36 -15.84 -1.40
C PHE A 102 -18.89 -15.57 -1.43
N ARG A 103 -19.42 -14.64 -2.23
CA ARG A 103 -20.85 -14.28 -2.21
C ARG A 103 -21.66 -14.59 -3.48
N LYS A 104 -21.36 -15.68 -4.18
CA LYS A 104 -22.35 -16.28 -5.10
C LYS A 104 -22.67 -17.73 -4.75
N GLY A 105 -23.20 -17.92 -3.54
CA GLY A 105 -23.97 -19.11 -3.19
C GLY A 105 -25.26 -19.14 -4.01
N SER A 106 -25.35 -20.17 -4.86
CA SER A 106 -26.51 -20.64 -5.62
C SER A 106 -27.88 -20.25 -5.05
N GLY A 107 -28.57 -19.33 -5.71
CA GLY A 107 -30.03 -19.26 -5.65
C GLY A 107 -30.62 -20.39 -6.47
N GLN A 108 -30.72 -21.60 -5.90
CA GLN A 108 -31.68 -22.59 -6.41
C GLN A 108 -33.08 -22.11 -6.05
N THR A 109 -33.81 -21.63 -7.04
CA THR A 109 -35.24 -21.42 -6.95
C THR A 109 -35.91 -22.79 -6.93
N LEU A 110 -36.24 -23.28 -5.73
CA LEU A 110 -37.24 -24.35 -5.59
C LEU A 110 -38.60 -23.75 -5.90
N SER A 111 -39.05 -23.90 -7.15
CA SER A 111 -40.47 -23.77 -7.51
C SER A 111 -41.13 -25.13 -7.32
N GLY A 112 -41.95 -25.25 -6.28
CA GLY A 112 -42.88 -26.36 -6.13
C GLY A 112 -44.22 -26.01 -6.77
N ALA A 113 -44.70 -26.90 -7.63
CA ALA A 113 -46.10 -27.37 -7.77
C ALA A 113 -46.17 -28.31 -8.98
#